data_AF-A0A7C5JI26-F1
#
_entry.id   AF-A0A7C5JI26-F1
#
_cell.length_a   1.000
_cell.length_b   1.000
_cell.length_c   1.000
_cell.angle_alpha   90.00
_cell.angle_beta   90.00
_cell.angle_gamma   90.00
#
_symmetry.space_group_name_H-M   'P 1'
#
loop_
_entity.id
_entity.type
_entity.pdbx_description
1 polymer ?
#
loop_
_entity_poly.entity_id
_entity_poly.type
_entity_poly.pdbx_seq_one_letter_code
_entity_poly.pdbx_strand_id
1 'polypeptide(L)'
;MRLPIISTGYWRASTTLDYTKDFENIYRKPLSLSLDISNSKQFGISKYPNSLNNFDIFVSQDRGENSYGASYSWGYGLPWQTFVSLDGTYMKSNLVNEDREKGIEINHNFGDIQSEKASISMPTIENSRYAKELKVGEVGLYKTIDTPLYFFSFPISLQRESLYLKQKVYDIDFADENKIYNESTLGLESDFVFLNNFVIPLKIELLYNKDVQDQTMFRVLLGTEF
;
A
#
# COMPACT_ATOMS: atom_id res chain seq x y z
N MET A 1 -22.14 25.99 -0.79
CA MET A 1 -21.33 24.95 -0.11
C MET A 1 -22.23 24.21 0.87
N ARG A 2 -22.54 22.93 0.63
CA ARG A 2 -23.20 22.07 1.64
C ARG A 2 -22.09 21.25 2.30
N LEU A 3 -21.63 21.70 3.48
CA LEU A 3 -20.75 20.90 4.32
C LEU A 3 -21.58 19.72 4.86
N PRO A 4 -21.17 18.45 4.66
CA PRO A 4 -21.84 17.34 5.31
C PRO A 4 -21.66 17.45 6.83
N ILE A 5 -22.77 17.38 7.56
CA ILE A 5 -22.89 17.66 9.00
C ILE A 5 -22.32 16.52 9.87
N ILE A 6 -21.93 15.39 9.27
CA ILE A 6 -21.44 14.21 9.99
C ILE A 6 -19.95 14.04 9.72
N SER A 7 -19.14 14.29 10.75
CA SER A 7 -17.73 13.94 10.80
C SER A 7 -17.57 12.68 11.62
N THR A 8 -16.81 11.72 11.09
CA THR A 8 -16.33 10.58 11.88
C THR A 8 -14.82 10.68 11.91
N GLY A 9 -14.25 10.58 13.10
CA GLY A 9 -12.81 10.63 13.25
C GLY A 9 -12.40 10.01 14.56
N TYR A 10 -11.30 9.27 14.54
CA TYR A 10 -10.82 8.55 15.69
C TYR A 10 -9.29 8.58 15.72
N TRP A 11 -8.77 8.46 16.93
CA TRP A 11 -7.38 8.10 17.17
C TRP A 11 -7.36 6.62 17.51
N ARG A 12 -6.42 5.90 16.91
CA ARG A 12 -6.15 4.51 17.22
C ARG A 12 -4.65 4.39 17.48
N ALA A 13 -4.33 3.69 18.56
CA ALA A 13 -2.98 3.23 18.83
C ALA A 13 -3.06 1.72 19.03
N SER A 14 -2.25 0.98 18.29
CA SER A 14 -2.14 -0.47 18.43
C SER A 14 -0.69 -0.90 18.53
N THR A 15 -0.44 -1.88 19.39
CA THR A 15 0.85 -2.58 19.48
C THR A 15 0.62 -4.02 19.06
N THR A 16 1.43 -4.51 18.15
CA THR A 16 1.29 -5.85 17.58
C THR A 16 2.59 -6.62 17.74
N LEU A 17 2.50 -7.86 18.20
CA LEU A 17 3.62 -8.81 18.27
C LEU A 17 3.27 -9.97 17.36
N ASP A 18 4.03 -10.13 16.28
CA ASP A 18 3.75 -11.08 15.22
C ASP A 18 4.93 -12.04 15.04
N TYR A 19 4.61 -13.31 14.79
CA TYR A 19 5.57 -14.33 14.37
C TYR A 19 5.03 -14.95 13.08
N THR A 20 5.73 -14.69 11.98
CA THR A 20 5.31 -15.12 10.65
C THR A 20 6.24 -16.21 10.13
N LYS A 21 5.67 -17.24 9.50
CA LYS A 21 6.42 -18.19 8.70
C LYS A 21 5.69 -18.35 7.38
N ASP A 22 6.25 -17.73 6.36
CA ASP A 22 5.72 -17.80 5.01
C ASP A 22 6.00 -19.20 4.39
N PHE A 23 5.15 -19.60 3.46
CA PHE A 23 5.25 -20.86 2.73
C PHE A 23 6.26 -20.80 1.58
N GLU A 24 6.45 -19.62 0.96
CA GLU A 24 7.39 -19.43 -0.14
C GLU A 24 8.84 -19.38 0.36
N ASN A 25 9.06 -18.79 1.54
CA ASN A 25 10.38 -18.70 2.18
C ASN A 25 10.62 -19.86 3.15
N ILE A 26 11.57 -20.75 2.81
CA ILE A 26 11.84 -21.96 3.60
C ILE A 26 12.52 -21.60 4.93
N TYR A 27 13.37 -20.57 4.92
CA TYR A 27 14.22 -20.24 6.06
C TYR A 27 13.68 -19.10 6.92
N ARG A 28 12.97 -18.13 6.31
CA ARG A 28 12.46 -16.90 6.92
C ARG A 28 11.46 -17.12 8.07
N LYS A 29 11.76 -16.58 9.26
CA LYS A 29 10.95 -16.73 10.50
C LYS A 29 11.06 -15.49 11.41
N PRO A 30 10.64 -14.32 10.93
CA PRO A 30 10.67 -13.06 11.69
C PRO A 30 9.80 -13.13 12.95
N LEU A 31 10.33 -12.55 14.03
CA LEU A 31 9.55 -12.11 15.18
C LEU A 31 9.55 -10.58 15.18
N SER A 32 8.41 -9.96 14.90
CA SER A 32 8.27 -8.51 14.81
C SER A 32 7.39 -7.92 15.90
N LEU A 33 7.82 -6.80 16.47
CA LEU A 33 7.04 -5.95 17.35
C LEU A 33 6.83 -4.61 16.65
N SER A 34 5.58 -4.18 16.51
CA SER A 34 5.23 -2.90 15.90
C SER A 34 4.32 -2.05 16.77
N LEU A 35 4.42 -0.74 16.61
CA LEU A 35 3.53 0.26 17.19
C LEU A 35 2.96 1.12 16.05
N ASP A 36 1.65 1.09 15.90
CA ASP A 36 0.88 1.87 14.91
C ASP A 36 0.06 2.93 15.65
N ILE A 37 0.18 4.18 15.23
CA ILE A 37 -0.59 5.32 15.74
C ILE A 37 -1.21 6.03 14.54
N SER A 38 -2.53 5.96 14.45
CA SER A 38 -3.31 6.55 13.36
C SER A 38 -4.31 7.58 13.88
N ASN A 39 -4.41 8.68 13.14
CA ASN A 39 -5.53 9.60 13.19
C ASN A 39 -6.16 9.70 11.81
N SER A 40 -7.43 9.31 11.71
CA SER A 40 -8.21 9.40 10.47
C SER A 40 -9.48 10.18 10.72
N LYS A 41 -9.83 11.08 9.80
CA LYS A 41 -11.07 11.86 9.80
C LYS A 41 -11.71 11.81 8.41
N GLN A 42 -12.99 11.48 8.38
CA GLN A 42 -13.80 11.36 7.18
C GLN A 42 -15.10 12.14 7.36
N PHE A 43 -15.53 12.82 6.30
CA PHE A 43 -16.69 13.71 6.31
C PHE A 43 -17.71 13.23 5.29
N GLY A 44 -18.95 12.99 5.75
CA GLY A 44 -20.06 12.62 4.89
C GLY A 44 -19.78 11.38 4.03
N ILE A 45 -19.99 11.52 2.72
CA ILE A 45 -19.90 10.45 1.72
C ILE A 45 -18.52 10.31 1.07
N SER A 46 -17.46 10.99 1.53
CA SER A 46 -16.15 10.92 0.87
C SER A 46 -15.63 9.47 0.79
N LYS A 47 -15.02 9.06 -0.32
CA LYS A 47 -14.43 7.70 -0.43
C LYS A 47 -13.19 7.56 0.45
N TYR A 48 -12.26 8.49 0.30
CA TYR A 48 -11.02 8.52 1.08
C TYR A 48 -11.16 9.41 2.33
N PRO A 49 -10.32 9.20 3.36
CA PRO A 49 -10.22 10.09 4.50
C PRO A 49 -9.88 11.52 4.07
N ASN A 50 -10.54 12.52 4.65
CA ASN A 50 -10.24 13.92 4.39
C ASN A 50 -9.03 14.42 5.18
N SER A 51 -8.66 13.71 6.24
CA SER A 51 -7.39 13.89 6.93
C SER A 51 -6.93 12.54 7.44
N LEU A 52 -5.69 12.20 7.10
CA LEU A 52 -5.00 10.99 7.56
C LEU A 52 -3.62 11.39 8.06
N ASN A 53 -3.27 10.92 9.25
CA ASN A 53 -1.91 10.91 9.74
C ASN A 53 -1.70 9.53 10.37
N ASN A 54 -0.83 8.72 9.78
CA ASN A 54 -0.45 7.42 10.33
C ASN A 54 1.05 7.38 10.55
N PHE A 55 1.46 6.81 11.68
CA PHE A 55 2.83 6.55 12.00
C PHE A 55 2.97 5.13 12.53
N ASP A 56 3.79 4.32 11.88
CA ASP A 56 4.08 2.95 12.28
C ASP A 56 5.60 2.78 12.43
N ILE A 57 6.01 2.14 13.53
CA ILE A 57 7.39 1.74 13.75
C ILE A 57 7.44 0.26 14.07
N PHE A 58 8.50 -0.40 13.66
CA PHE A 58 8.69 -1.80 13.98
C PHE A 58 10.16 -2.14 14.24
N VAL A 59 10.33 -3.20 15.00
CA VAL A 59 11.59 -3.94 15.14
C VAL A 59 11.28 -5.41 14.86
N SER A 60 12.16 -6.07 14.13
CA SER A 60 12.04 -7.48 13.78
C SER A 60 13.35 -8.19 14.03
N GLN A 61 13.28 -9.43 14.48
CA GLN A 61 14.44 -10.30 14.63
C GLN A 61 14.21 -11.59 13.85
N ASP A 62 15.18 -11.96 13.01
CA ASP A 62 15.13 -13.20 12.25
C ASP A 62 16.52 -13.88 12.17
N ARG A 63 16.67 -15.08 12.74
CA ARG A 63 17.90 -15.89 12.68
C ARG A 63 19.20 -15.10 12.96
N GLY A 64 19.19 -14.23 13.99
CA GLY A 64 20.33 -13.40 14.40
C GLY A 64 20.53 -12.11 13.58
N GLU A 65 19.62 -11.82 12.66
CA GLU A 65 19.45 -10.55 11.97
C GLU A 65 18.44 -9.70 12.77
N ASN A 66 18.69 -8.39 12.88
CA ASN A 66 17.76 -7.46 13.50
C ASN A 66 17.46 -6.35 12.49
N SER A 67 16.20 -6.28 12.09
CA SER A 67 15.68 -5.26 11.20
C SER A 67 14.84 -4.27 11.99
N TYR A 68 14.81 -3.02 11.55
CA TYR A 68 13.92 -2.01 12.11
C TYR A 68 13.47 -1.06 11.02
N GLY A 69 12.34 -0.42 11.25
CA GLY A 69 11.82 0.55 10.29
C GLY A 69 10.76 1.45 10.88
N ALA A 70 10.45 2.46 10.10
CA ALA A 70 9.41 3.44 10.38
C ALA A 70 8.70 3.79 9.07
N SER A 71 7.39 3.94 9.14
CA SER A 71 6.57 4.45 8.05
C SER A 71 5.67 5.58 8.54
N TYR A 72 5.43 6.53 7.64
CA TYR A 72 4.57 7.67 7.90
C TYR A 72 3.68 7.92 6.68
N SER A 73 2.38 7.98 6.90
CA SER A 73 1.39 8.27 5.86
C SER A 73 0.63 9.52 6.23
N TRP A 74 0.62 10.48 5.32
CA TRP A 74 -0.16 11.70 5.43
C TRP A 74 -1.14 11.79 4.27
N GLY A 75 -2.37 12.17 4.55
CA GLY A 75 -3.40 12.35 3.54
C GLY A 75 -4.27 13.55 3.84
N TYR A 76 -4.69 14.24 2.79
CA TYR A 76 -5.55 15.41 2.91
C TYR A 76 -6.57 15.50 1.77
N GLY A 77 -7.81 15.81 2.15
CA GLY A 77 -8.92 16.05 1.23
C GLY A 77 -8.95 17.50 0.76
N LEU A 78 -9.03 17.66 -0.55
CA LEU A 78 -9.21 18.93 -1.26
C LEU A 78 -10.66 19.06 -1.77
N PRO A 79 -11.07 20.25 -2.23
CA PRO A 79 -12.38 20.45 -2.84
C PRO A 79 -12.67 19.48 -4.00
N TRP A 80 -13.96 19.28 -4.26
CA TRP A 80 -14.46 18.42 -5.35
C TRP A 80 -13.98 16.97 -5.27
N GLN A 81 -13.91 16.40 -4.07
CA GLN A 81 -13.51 15.00 -3.85
C GLN A 81 -12.16 14.66 -4.48
N THR A 82 -11.23 15.60 -4.37
CA THR A 82 -9.84 15.41 -4.76
C THR A 82 -9.05 15.15 -3.49
N PHE A 83 -8.06 14.26 -3.51
CA PHE A 83 -7.28 13.91 -2.33
C PHE A 83 -5.81 13.82 -2.71
N VAL A 84 -4.94 14.12 -1.76
CA VAL A 84 -3.50 13.96 -1.90
C VAL A 84 -2.99 13.06 -0.78
N SER A 85 -2.00 12.22 -1.09
CA SER A 85 -1.27 11.43 -0.10
C SER A 85 0.23 11.62 -0.24
N LEU A 86 0.92 11.52 0.89
CA LEU A 86 2.37 11.43 1.00
C LEU A 86 2.68 10.28 1.93
N ASP A 87 3.44 9.31 1.45
CA ASP A 87 3.81 8.14 2.22
C ASP A 87 5.34 8.00 2.19
N GLY A 88 5.93 7.81 3.36
CA GLY A 88 7.37 7.64 3.53
C GLY A 88 7.64 6.38 4.32
N THR A 89 8.56 5.54 3.86
CA THR A 89 8.98 4.32 4.57
C THR A 89 10.49 4.24 4.60
N TYR A 90 11.03 3.91 5.77
CA TYR A 90 12.45 3.66 5.98
C TYR A 90 12.60 2.32 6.70
N MET A 91 13.47 1.46 6.19
CA MET A 91 13.82 0.20 6.82
C MET A 91 15.33 -0.01 6.74
N LYS A 92 15.90 -0.60 7.79
CA LYS A 92 17.30 -1.01 7.82
C LYS A 92 17.44 -2.37 8.50
N SER A 93 18.33 -3.17 7.93
CA SER A 93 18.77 -4.47 8.43
C SER A 93 20.27 -4.43 8.73
N ASN A 94 20.68 -5.15 9.77
CA ASN A 94 22.10 -5.24 10.14
C ASN A 94 22.89 -6.21 9.26
N LEU A 95 22.22 -7.19 8.64
CA LEU A 95 22.88 -8.24 7.88
C LEU A 95 22.03 -8.63 6.67
N VAL A 96 22.63 -8.51 5.48
CA VAL A 96 22.00 -8.90 4.21
C VAL A 96 22.71 -10.14 3.66
N ASN A 97 21.93 -11.13 3.23
CA ASN A 97 22.43 -12.30 2.54
C ASN A 97 21.30 -12.91 1.69
N GLU A 98 21.42 -12.82 0.37
CA GLU A 98 20.39 -13.31 -0.55
C GLU A 98 20.27 -14.84 -0.50
N ASP A 99 21.39 -15.58 -0.50
CA ASP A 99 21.39 -17.06 -0.45
C ASP A 99 20.69 -17.65 0.79
N ARG A 100 20.60 -16.87 1.87
CA ARG A 100 20.03 -17.28 3.15
C ARG A 100 18.74 -16.55 3.49
N GLU A 101 18.17 -15.80 2.55
CA GLU A 101 16.92 -15.06 2.72
C GLU A 101 16.98 -14.13 3.94
N LYS A 102 18.05 -13.34 4.05
CA LYS A 102 18.28 -12.41 5.18
C LYS A 102 18.32 -10.97 4.72
N GLY A 103 17.59 -10.12 5.44
CA GLY A 103 17.48 -8.69 5.18
C GLY A 103 16.03 -8.28 5.01
N ILE A 104 15.81 -7.06 4.54
CA ILE A 104 14.48 -6.56 4.19
C ILE A 104 14.04 -7.23 2.90
N GLU A 105 12.86 -7.86 2.89
CA GLU A 105 12.33 -8.44 1.65
C GLU A 105 11.80 -7.36 0.74
N ILE A 106 12.10 -7.49 -0.55
CA ILE A 106 11.38 -6.80 -1.62
C ILE A 106 10.68 -7.90 -2.40
N ASN A 107 9.40 -8.07 -2.13
CA ASN A 107 8.59 -9.12 -2.74
C ASN A 107 7.97 -8.62 -4.06
N HIS A 108 7.96 -9.47 -5.07
CA HIS A 108 7.27 -9.27 -6.35
C HIS A 108 5.80 -9.72 -6.30
N ASN A 109 5.44 -10.62 -5.39
CA ASN A 109 4.11 -11.20 -5.29
C ASN A 109 3.08 -10.22 -4.71
N PHE A 110 1.89 -10.32 -5.27
CA PHE A 110 0.72 -9.56 -4.87
C PHE A 110 -0.26 -10.48 -4.14
N GLY A 111 -0.66 -10.11 -2.92
CA GLY A 111 -1.74 -10.80 -2.21
C GLY A 111 -1.28 -11.74 -1.10
N ASP A 112 -0.08 -11.56 -0.57
CA ASP A 112 0.26 -12.25 0.67
C ASP A 112 -0.58 -11.65 1.82
N ILE A 113 -1.58 -12.41 2.27
CA ILE A 113 -2.49 -12.04 3.37
C ILE A 113 -1.68 -11.91 4.68
N GLN A 114 -0.48 -12.48 4.72
CA GLN A 114 0.49 -12.31 5.79
C GLN A 114 1.49 -11.20 5.46
N SER A 115 1.11 -9.96 5.77
CA SER A 115 2.02 -8.81 5.70
C SER A 115 3.08 -8.89 6.81
N GLU A 116 4.29 -9.35 6.47
CA GLU A 116 5.43 -9.22 7.36
C GLU A 116 5.91 -7.76 7.40
N LYS A 117 6.16 -7.20 8.60
CA LYS A 117 6.61 -5.82 8.78
C LYS A 117 7.99 -5.52 8.18
N ALA A 118 8.89 -6.49 8.06
CA ALA A 118 10.21 -6.33 7.44
C ALA A 118 10.23 -6.72 5.94
N SER A 119 9.10 -6.53 5.27
CA SER A 119 8.94 -6.75 3.83
C SER A 119 8.28 -5.53 3.17
N ILE A 120 8.59 -5.30 1.90
CA ILE A 120 7.88 -4.36 1.03
C ILE A 120 7.47 -5.07 -0.25
N SER A 121 6.29 -4.76 -0.77
CA SER A 121 5.86 -5.21 -2.09
C SER A 121 6.29 -4.19 -3.15
N MET A 122 7.06 -4.63 -4.13
CA MET A 122 7.40 -3.91 -5.35
C MET A 122 7.01 -4.78 -6.55
N PRO A 123 5.78 -4.67 -7.06
CA PRO A 123 5.26 -5.61 -8.06
C PRO A 123 6.03 -5.59 -9.38
N THR A 124 6.71 -4.48 -9.71
CA THR A 124 7.46 -4.34 -10.97
C THR A 124 8.81 -5.05 -10.99
N ILE A 125 9.27 -5.63 -9.89
CA ILE A 125 10.52 -6.40 -9.85
C ILE A 125 10.28 -7.85 -10.32
N GLU A 126 11.23 -8.42 -11.06
CA GLU A 126 11.07 -9.78 -11.61
C GLU A 126 11.14 -10.89 -10.56
N ASN A 127 11.98 -10.72 -9.53
CA ASN A 127 12.22 -11.72 -8.49
C ASN A 127 12.37 -11.05 -7.12
N SER A 128 11.94 -11.74 -6.07
CA SER A 128 12.11 -11.25 -4.70
C SER A 128 13.60 -11.11 -4.35
N ARG A 129 13.98 -10.00 -3.74
CA ARG A 129 15.36 -9.69 -3.35
C ARG A 129 15.47 -9.22 -1.92
N TYR A 130 16.70 -9.20 -1.40
CA TYR A 130 16.98 -8.83 -0.01
C TYR A 130 17.86 -7.59 0.06
N ALA A 131 17.39 -6.58 0.77
CA ALA A 131 18.09 -5.32 0.93
C ALA A 131 18.59 -5.10 2.36
N LYS A 132 19.67 -4.35 2.47
CA LYS A 132 20.23 -3.89 3.74
C LYS A 132 19.55 -2.61 4.23
N GLU A 133 19.29 -1.69 3.32
CA GLU A 133 18.59 -0.44 3.62
C GLU A 133 17.59 -0.16 2.50
N LEU A 134 16.42 0.35 2.89
CA LEU A 134 15.35 0.67 1.97
C LEU A 134 14.74 2.00 2.38
N LYS A 135 14.66 2.92 1.43
CA LYS A 135 13.89 4.16 1.55
C LYS A 135 12.85 4.20 0.46
N VAL A 136 11.61 4.51 0.82
CA VAL A 136 10.53 4.67 -0.14
C VAL A 136 9.80 5.97 0.12
N GLY A 137 9.55 6.73 -0.93
CA GLY A 137 8.66 7.87 -0.94
C GLY A 137 7.57 7.68 -1.98
N GLU A 138 6.31 7.87 -1.61
CA GLU A 138 5.16 7.87 -2.51
C GLU A 138 4.42 9.20 -2.40
N VAL A 139 4.01 9.73 -3.56
CA VAL A 139 3.05 10.82 -3.65
C VAL A 139 1.84 10.33 -4.43
N GLY A 140 0.65 10.50 -3.87
CA GLY A 140 -0.61 10.12 -4.50
C GLY A 140 -1.51 11.32 -4.76
N LEU A 141 -2.21 11.29 -5.90
CA LEU A 141 -3.31 12.19 -6.24
C LEU A 141 -4.52 11.35 -6.62
N TYR A 142 -5.66 11.61 -5.98
CA TYR A 142 -6.89 10.84 -6.17
C TYR A 142 -8.02 11.79 -6.51
N LYS A 143 -8.88 11.37 -7.43
CA LYS A 143 -10.09 12.09 -7.82
C LYS A 143 -11.25 11.13 -7.80
N THR A 144 -12.23 11.40 -6.95
CA THR A 144 -13.46 10.61 -6.87
C THR A 144 -14.61 11.31 -7.57
N ILE A 145 -15.45 10.52 -8.22
CA ILE A 145 -16.63 10.93 -8.96
C ILE A 145 -17.79 10.04 -8.49
N ASP A 146 -18.69 10.64 -7.70
CA ASP A 146 -19.92 10.00 -7.23
C ASP A 146 -21.05 10.16 -8.27
N THR A 147 -20.98 9.42 -9.38
CA THR A 147 -22.06 9.41 -10.39
C THR A 147 -22.68 8.03 -10.48
N PRO A 148 -23.82 7.78 -9.81
CA PRO A 148 -24.44 6.47 -9.84
C PRO A 148 -25.05 6.19 -11.23
N LEU A 149 -24.60 5.12 -11.87
CA LEU A 149 -25.11 4.63 -13.14
C LEU A 149 -25.85 3.31 -12.93
N TYR A 150 -27.13 3.27 -13.29
CA TYR A 150 -27.98 2.10 -13.12
C TYR A 150 -28.15 1.37 -14.45
N PHE A 151 -27.78 0.09 -14.48
CA PHE A 151 -28.10 -0.76 -15.61
C PHE A 151 -29.43 -1.45 -15.32
N PHE A 152 -30.48 -1.16 -16.09
CA PHE A 152 -31.82 -1.74 -15.82
C PHE A 152 -31.97 -3.18 -16.34
N SER A 153 -31.11 -3.59 -17.27
CA SER A 153 -31.14 -4.93 -17.89
C SER A 153 -30.38 -5.99 -17.07
N PHE A 154 -29.48 -5.57 -16.18
CA PHE A 154 -28.69 -6.43 -15.32
C PHE A 154 -28.77 -5.87 -13.90
N PRO A 155 -28.84 -6.68 -12.83
CA PRO A 155 -28.94 -6.18 -11.46
C PRO A 155 -27.60 -5.63 -10.94
N ILE A 156 -26.96 -4.75 -11.71
CA ILE A 156 -25.67 -4.13 -11.43
C ILE A 156 -25.88 -2.61 -11.53
N SER A 157 -25.33 -1.87 -10.58
CA SER A 157 -25.19 -0.43 -10.65
C SER A 157 -23.75 -0.05 -10.37
N LEU A 158 -23.25 1.00 -11.01
CA LEU A 158 -21.98 1.61 -10.66
C LEU A 158 -22.29 2.75 -9.70
N GLN A 159 -21.74 2.78 -8.50
CA GLN A 159 -22.02 3.85 -7.52
C GLN A 159 -21.01 4.97 -7.58
N ARG A 160 -19.74 4.62 -7.78
CA ARG A 160 -18.61 5.53 -7.61
C ARG A 160 -17.43 5.09 -8.45
N GLU A 161 -16.71 6.07 -8.96
CA GLU A 161 -15.43 5.87 -9.63
C GLU A 161 -14.36 6.76 -9.00
N SER A 162 -13.15 6.23 -8.88
CA SER A 162 -11.99 6.96 -8.40
C SER A 162 -10.82 6.75 -9.35
N LEU A 163 -10.34 7.84 -9.94
CA LEU A 163 -9.11 7.86 -10.72
C LEU A 163 -7.98 8.30 -9.80
N TYR A 164 -6.83 7.64 -9.86
CA TYR A 164 -5.67 8.05 -9.09
C TYR A 164 -4.36 7.87 -9.85
N LEU A 165 -3.41 8.72 -9.48
CA LEU A 165 -2.04 8.71 -9.93
C LEU A 165 -1.15 8.62 -8.71
N LYS A 166 -0.22 7.67 -8.70
CA LYS A 166 0.82 7.55 -7.68
C LYS A 166 2.18 7.63 -8.34
N GLN A 167 3.10 8.31 -7.69
CA GLN A 167 4.52 8.28 -8.04
C GLN A 167 5.28 7.78 -6.83
N LYS A 168 5.98 6.66 -6.98
CA LYS A 168 6.82 6.07 -5.96
C LYS A 168 8.28 6.08 -6.39
N VAL A 169 9.15 6.36 -5.45
CA VAL A 169 10.61 6.31 -5.58
C VAL A 169 11.13 5.34 -4.53
N TYR A 170 11.91 4.37 -4.96
CA TYR A 170 12.58 3.41 -4.10
C TYR A 170 14.08 3.68 -4.18
N ASP A 171 14.75 3.87 -3.06
CA ASP A 171 16.21 3.91 -2.92
C ASP A 171 16.59 2.68 -2.08
N ILE A 172 17.20 1.71 -2.74
CA ILE A 172 17.45 0.37 -2.22
C ILE A 172 18.96 0.13 -2.19
N ASP A 173 19.47 -0.12 -0.99
CA ASP A 173 20.85 -0.54 -0.77
C ASP A 173 20.89 -2.07 -0.62
N PHE A 174 21.30 -2.75 -1.69
CA PHE A 174 21.56 -4.19 -1.67
C PHE A 174 22.94 -4.47 -1.05
N ALA A 175 23.31 -5.74 -0.92
CA ALA A 175 24.63 -6.12 -0.39
C ALA A 175 25.79 -5.58 -1.25
N ASP A 176 25.60 -5.58 -2.57
CA ASP A 176 26.66 -5.33 -3.56
C ASP A 176 26.48 -4.02 -4.34
N GLU A 177 25.28 -3.45 -4.36
CA GLU A 177 24.94 -2.27 -5.16
C GLU A 177 23.81 -1.44 -4.53
N ASN A 178 23.83 -0.13 -4.76
CA ASN A 178 22.68 0.75 -4.50
C ASN A 178 21.94 1.00 -5.82
N LYS A 179 20.62 0.87 -5.80
CA LYS A 179 19.75 1.14 -6.95
C LYS A 179 18.56 2.00 -6.56
N ILE A 180 18.22 2.91 -7.47
CA ILE A 180 17.04 3.77 -7.37
C ILE A 180 16.04 3.36 -8.44
N TYR A 181 14.80 3.11 -8.04
CA TYR A 181 13.69 2.76 -8.93
C TYR A 181 12.60 3.81 -8.87
N ASN A 182 12.01 4.11 -10.02
CA ASN A 182 10.92 5.07 -10.15
C ASN A 182 9.70 4.38 -10.75
N GLU A 183 8.61 4.32 -9.99
CA GLU A 183 7.38 3.66 -10.38
C GLU A 183 6.24 4.67 -10.43
N SER A 184 5.58 4.75 -11.58
CA SER A 184 4.36 5.51 -11.76
C SER A 184 3.19 4.54 -11.84
N THR A 185 2.12 4.80 -11.10
CA THR A 185 0.89 4.01 -11.16
C THR A 185 -0.26 4.90 -11.56
N LEU A 186 -0.96 4.53 -12.63
CA LEU A 186 -2.26 5.08 -12.98
C LEU A 186 -3.31 4.03 -12.66
N GLY A 187 -4.28 4.37 -11.81
CA GLY A 187 -5.31 3.44 -11.41
C GLY A 187 -6.71 4.01 -11.48
N LEU A 188 -7.67 3.11 -11.69
CA LEU A 188 -9.09 3.36 -11.71
C LEU A 188 -9.77 2.35 -10.80
N GLU A 189 -10.56 2.86 -9.87
CA GLU A 189 -11.32 2.06 -8.91
C GLU A 189 -12.81 2.34 -9.09
N SER A 190 -13.60 1.29 -9.33
CA SER A 190 -15.04 1.37 -9.59
C SER A 190 -15.79 0.52 -8.58
N ASP A 191 -16.74 1.13 -7.88
CA ASP A 191 -17.59 0.44 -6.90
C ASP A 191 -18.88 -0.02 -7.59
N PHE A 192 -18.93 -1.29 -7.97
CA PHE A 192 -20.14 -1.90 -8.53
C PHE A 192 -21.01 -2.46 -7.42
N VAL A 193 -22.32 -2.28 -7.52
CA VAL A 193 -23.29 -2.82 -6.56
C VAL A 193 -24.21 -3.79 -7.26
N PHE A 194 -24.09 -5.04 -6.86
CA PHE A 194 -24.90 -6.16 -7.30
C PHE A 194 -26.15 -6.28 -6.41
N LEU A 195 -27.32 -6.42 -7.05
CA LEU A 195 -28.62 -6.57 -6.39
C LEU A 195 -28.91 -5.48 -5.34
N ASN A 196 -28.35 -4.28 -5.50
CA ASN A 196 -28.44 -3.15 -4.57
C ASN A 196 -27.94 -3.43 -3.13
N ASN A 197 -27.30 -4.57 -2.89
CA ASN A 197 -26.90 -4.99 -1.54
C ASN A 197 -25.41 -5.32 -1.43
N PHE A 198 -24.76 -5.73 -2.51
CA PHE A 198 -23.39 -6.23 -2.45
C PHE A 198 -22.45 -5.36 -3.28
N VAL A 199 -21.57 -4.64 -2.60
CA VAL A 199 -20.54 -3.81 -3.26
C VAL A 199 -19.36 -4.70 -3.63
N ILE A 200 -19.03 -4.71 -4.93
CA ILE A 200 -17.86 -5.34 -5.51
C ILE A 200 -16.98 -4.21 -6.04
N PRO A 201 -15.94 -3.82 -5.30
CA PRO A 201 -14.97 -2.86 -5.81
C PRO A 201 -14.07 -3.57 -6.82
N LEU A 202 -13.87 -2.93 -7.96
CA LEU A 202 -12.97 -3.33 -9.04
C LEU A 202 -11.86 -2.28 -9.13
N LYS A 203 -10.60 -2.70 -9.09
CA LYS A 203 -9.45 -1.81 -9.20
C LYS A 203 -8.58 -2.25 -10.37
N ILE A 204 -8.32 -1.33 -11.29
CA ILE A 204 -7.53 -1.55 -12.50
C ILE A 204 -6.33 -0.61 -12.42
N GLU A 205 -5.13 -1.13 -12.57
CA GLU A 205 -3.90 -0.35 -12.49
C GLU A 205 -2.95 -0.64 -13.63
N LEU A 206 -2.34 0.43 -14.13
CA LEU A 206 -1.21 0.41 -15.04
C LEU A 206 0.00 0.96 -14.29
N LEU A 207 0.99 0.11 -14.07
CA LEU A 207 2.24 0.43 -13.43
C LEU A 207 3.30 0.59 -14.51
N TYR A 208 4.11 1.63 -14.40
CA TYR A 208 5.23 1.89 -15.28
C TYR A 208 6.48 2.14 -14.44
N ASN A 209 7.53 1.37 -14.69
CA ASN A 209 8.82 1.52 -14.04
C ASN A 209 9.93 1.43 -15.09
N LYS A 210 10.61 2.54 -15.35
CA LYS A 210 11.65 2.60 -16.40
C LYS A 210 12.94 1.86 -16.01
N ASP A 211 13.14 1.61 -14.72
CA ASP A 211 14.39 1.14 -14.13
C ASP A 211 14.42 -0.40 -14.02
N VAL A 212 13.39 -1.09 -14.52
CA VAL A 212 13.28 -2.56 -14.61
C VAL A 212 13.19 -3.02 -16.07
N GLN A 213 13.44 -4.30 -16.31
CA GLN A 213 13.41 -4.90 -17.66
C GLN A 213 11.99 -4.91 -18.24
N ASP A 214 11.01 -5.38 -17.47
CA ASP A 214 9.59 -5.32 -17.82
C ASP A 214 8.96 -4.01 -17.33
N GLN A 215 9.09 -2.99 -18.17
CA GLN A 215 8.78 -1.61 -17.76
C GLN A 215 7.30 -1.34 -17.49
N THR A 216 6.39 -2.17 -17.98
CA THR A 216 4.95 -1.94 -17.87
C THR A 216 4.25 -3.18 -17.34
N MET A 217 3.41 -2.98 -16.32
CA MET A 217 2.59 -4.02 -15.74
C MET A 217 1.14 -3.54 -15.68
N PHE A 218 0.22 -4.40 -16.10
CA PHE A 218 -1.22 -4.17 -16.00
C PHE A 218 -1.80 -5.14 -14.98
N ARG A 219 -2.61 -4.63 -14.06
CA ARG A 219 -3.25 -5.47 -13.04
C ARG A 219 -4.72 -5.13 -12.85
N VAL A 220 -5.48 -6.17 -12.52
CA VAL A 220 -6.90 -6.10 -12.20
C VAL A 220 -7.10 -6.80 -10.86
N LEU A 221 -7.71 -6.08 -9.94
CA LEU A 221 -7.92 -6.48 -8.56
C LEU A 221 -9.42 -6.45 -8.26
N LEU A 222 -9.91 -7.48 -7.57
CA LEU A 222 -11.30 -7.67 -7.17
C LEU A 222 -11.34 -8.01 -5.69
N GLY A 223 -12.10 -7.27 -4.88
CA GLY A 223 -12.27 -7.63 -3.46
C GLY A 223 -12.31 -6.44 -2.50
N THR A 224 -12.79 -6.69 -1.30
CA THR A 224 -13.13 -5.66 -0.30
C THR A 224 -11.92 -5.03 0.41
N GLU A 225 -10.70 -5.50 0.14
CA GLU A 225 -9.46 -4.99 0.72
C GLU A 225 -8.45 -4.71 -0.40
N PHE A 226 -8.16 -3.43 -0.62
CA PHE A 226 -7.21 -2.92 -1.62
C PHE A 226 -6.27 -1.88 -1.04
#